data_AF-A0A1G8CZT7-F1
#
_entry.id   AF-A0A1G8CZT7-F1
#
_cell.length_a   1.000
_cell.length_b   1.000
_cell.length_c   1.000
_cell.angle_alpha   90.00
_cell.angle_beta   90.00
_cell.angle_gamma   90.00
#
_symmetry.space_group_name_H-M   'P 1'
#
loop_
_entity.id
_entity.type
_entity.pdbx_description
1 polymer ?
#
loop_
_entity_poly.entity_id
_entity_poly.type
_entity_poly.pdbx_seq_one_letter_code
_entity_poly.pdbx_strand_id
1 'polypeptide(L)'
;MRLGENDPMSDYKIVDTQFERAQYGVSLTQIIHAPIKQPSGEVKTFILSAHISRGKSDKHGWSTGTVSALDSDAENWGGIVSVGNEDVVRQVPSPKERSADHRAALEAVAAGLFERAIRVLTVVD
;
A
#
# COMPACT_ATOMS: atom_id res chain seq x y z
N MET A 1 28.80 -14.04 18.29
CA MET A 1 27.50 -14.16 17.60
C MET A 1 26.82 -12.81 17.69
N ARG A 2 26.72 -12.08 16.57
CA ARG A 2 25.98 -10.81 16.52
C ARG A 2 24.50 -11.14 16.39
N LEU A 3 23.70 -10.52 17.27
CA LEU A 3 22.25 -10.54 17.26
C LEU A 3 21.75 -10.00 15.91
N GLY A 4 20.74 -10.66 15.38
CA GLY A 4 20.15 -10.38 14.07
C GLY A 4 19.89 -8.89 13.89
N GLU A 5 20.39 -8.36 12.77
CA GLU A 5 19.84 -7.17 12.16
C GLU A 5 18.34 -7.39 12.04
N ASN A 6 17.57 -6.70 12.89
CA ASN A 6 16.15 -6.55 12.68
C ASN A 6 16.01 -5.87 11.32
N ASP A 7 15.56 -6.64 10.33
CA ASP A 7 14.94 -6.07 9.14
C ASP A 7 13.94 -5.01 9.64
N PRO A 8 14.05 -3.75 9.19
CA PRO A 8 13.07 -2.72 9.52
C PRO A 8 11.77 -2.95 8.72
N MET A 9 11.25 -4.18 8.74
CA MET A 9 9.83 -4.41 8.46
C MET A 9 9.09 -3.69 9.56
N SER A 10 8.59 -2.51 9.21
CA SER A 10 7.89 -1.59 10.09
C SER A 10 6.80 -2.35 10.87
N ASP A 11 6.72 -2.14 12.19
CA ASP A 11 5.78 -2.77 13.13
C ASP A 11 4.30 -2.38 12.88
N TYR A 12 3.90 -2.19 11.62
CA TYR A 12 2.52 -1.90 11.28
C TYR A 12 1.68 -3.17 11.37
N LYS A 13 0.43 -2.97 11.79
CA LYS A 13 -0.57 -4.04 11.85
C LYS A 13 -1.57 -3.83 10.73
N ILE A 14 -1.76 -4.86 9.90
CA ILE A 14 -2.88 -4.92 8.96
C ILE A 14 -4.18 -5.06 9.77
N VAL A 15 -5.10 -4.12 9.56
CA VAL A 15 -6.38 -4.04 10.27
C VAL A 15 -7.51 -4.55 9.39
N ASP A 16 -7.46 -4.23 8.10
CA ASP A 16 -8.45 -4.70 7.12
C ASP A 16 -7.78 -5.00 5.79
N THR A 17 -8.36 -5.95 5.05
CA THR A 17 -7.93 -6.28 3.69
C THR A 17 -9.16 -6.73 2.90
N GLN A 18 -9.48 -5.95 1.87
CA GLN A 18 -10.58 -6.23 0.95
C GLN A 18 -9.99 -6.47 -0.43
N PHE A 19 -10.19 -7.69 -0.93
CA PHE A 19 -9.81 -8.07 -2.28
C PHE A 19 -11.07 -8.27 -3.11
N GLU A 20 -11.12 -7.63 -4.28
CA GLU A 20 -12.22 -7.76 -5.21
C GLU A 20 -11.71 -8.23 -6.57
N ARG A 21 -12.47 -9.15 -7.17
CA ARG A 21 -12.31 -9.55 -8.57
C ARG A 21 -13.58 -9.21 -9.33
N ALA A 22 -13.52 -8.13 -10.11
CA ALA A 22 -14.64 -7.61 -10.88
C ALA A 22 -14.56 -7.98 -12.37
N GLN A 23 -15.62 -7.68 -13.11
CA GLN A 23 -15.65 -7.87 -14.56
C GLN A 23 -14.53 -7.11 -15.29
N TYR A 24 -14.04 -6.00 -14.73
CA TYR A 24 -13.07 -5.12 -15.40
C TYR A 24 -11.64 -5.24 -14.89
N GLY A 25 -11.41 -5.97 -13.80
CA GLY A 25 -10.08 -6.07 -13.20
C GLY A 25 -10.08 -6.75 -11.84
N VAL A 26 -8.98 -6.54 -11.11
CA VAL A 26 -8.85 -6.90 -9.70
C VAL A 26 -8.45 -5.65 -8.92
N SER A 27 -8.87 -5.56 -7.67
CA SER A 27 -8.49 -4.49 -6.77
C SER A 27 -8.23 -5.02 -5.37
N LEU A 28 -7.41 -4.27 -4.63
CA LEU A 28 -7.13 -4.51 -3.23
C LEU A 28 -7.16 -3.17 -2.50
N THR A 29 -7.93 -3.14 -1.42
CA THR A 29 -7.85 -2.12 -0.39
C THR A 29 -7.27 -2.76 0.86
N GLN A 30 -6.24 -2.16 1.43
CA GLN A 30 -5.64 -2.61 2.68
C GLN A 30 -5.48 -1.44 3.62
N ILE A 31 -5.84 -1.64 4.90
CA ILE A 31 -5.71 -0.61 5.93
C ILE A 31 -4.74 -1.10 6.99
N ILE A 32 -3.78 -0.26 7.37
CA ILE A 32 -2.81 -0.55 8.42
C ILE A 32 -2.83 0.52 9.49
N HIS A 33 -2.48 0.12 10.72
CA HIS A 33 -2.04 1.03 11.76
C HIS A 33 -0.52 1.00 11.79
N ALA A 34 0.11 2.14 11.53
CA ALA A 34 1.56 2.29 11.47
C ALA A 34 2.03 3.17 12.65
N PRO A 35 2.58 2.59 13.72
CA PRO A 35 3.30 3.37 14.72
C PRO A 35 4.63 3.85 14.12
N ILE A 36 4.80 5.17 14.01
CA ILE A 36 5.97 5.80 13.38
C ILE A 36 6.65 6.71 14.40
N LYS A 37 7.94 6.47 14.63
CA LYS A 37 8.78 7.32 15.47
C LYS A 37 9.18 8.58 14.70
N GLN A 38 8.83 9.73 15.25
CA GLN A 38 9.12 11.05 14.70
C GLN A 38 10.55 11.51 15.02
N PRO A 39 11.10 12.51 14.29
CA PRO A 39 12.41 13.08 14.57
C PRO A 39 12.56 13.61 16.00
N SER A 40 11.48 14.17 16.55
CA SER A 40 11.34 14.58 17.96
C SER A 40 11.51 13.43 18.97
N GLY A 41 11.40 12.17 18.53
CA GLY A 41 11.50 10.97 19.34
C GLY A 41 10.15 10.43 19.84
N GLU A 42 9.07 11.19 19.66
CA GLU A 42 7.70 10.76 19.91
C GLU A 42 7.25 9.67 18.92
N VAL A 43 6.38 8.75 19.34
CA VAL A 43 5.76 7.77 18.44
C VAL A 43 4.33 8.19 18.16
N LYS A 44 4.05 8.53 16.90
CA LYS A 44 2.70 8.84 16.41
C LYS A 44 2.15 7.62 15.66
N THR A 45 0.88 7.28 15.88
CA THR A 45 0.23 6.19 15.13
C THR A 45 -0.57 6.78 13.98
N PHE A 46 -0.26 6.35 12.77
CA PHE A 46 -0.97 6.73 11.55
C PHE A 46 -1.86 5.60 11.07
N ILE A 47 -3.03 5.95 10.54
CA ILE A 47 -3.88 5.00 9.82
C ILE A 47 -3.64 5.21 8.33
N LEU A 48 -3.12 4.20 7.65
CA LEU A 48 -2.81 4.25 6.23
C LEU A 48 -3.73 3.31 5.44
N SER A 49 -4.20 3.76 4.29
CA SER A 49 -5.00 2.97 3.35
C SER A 49 -4.29 2.88 2.02
N ALA A 50 -3.97 1.67 1.57
CA ALA A 50 -3.50 1.39 0.22
C ALA A 50 -4.67 0.92 -0.64
N HIS A 51 -4.91 1.61 -1.76
CA HIS A 51 -5.84 1.17 -2.78
C HIS A 51 -5.07 0.90 -4.08
N ILE A 52 -5.13 -0.34 -4.56
CA ILE A 52 -4.48 -0.77 -5.79
C ILE A 52 -5.51 -1.40 -6.71
N SER A 53 -5.53 -0.99 -7.97
CA SER A 53 -6.34 -1.59 -9.03
C SER A 53 -5.47 -2.06 -10.18
N ARG A 54 -5.84 -3.20 -10.78
CA ARG A 54 -5.26 -3.71 -12.02
C ARG A 54 -6.38 -3.99 -13.02
N GLY A 55 -6.42 -3.20 -14.10
CA GLY A 55 -7.38 -3.37 -15.19
C GLY A 55 -7.04 -4.55 -16.11
N LYS A 56 -8.06 -5.12 -16.78
CA LYS A 56 -7.90 -6.21 -17.77
C LYS A 56 -7.16 -5.81 -19.06
N SER A 57 -7.05 -4.51 -19.32
CA SER A 57 -6.43 -3.98 -20.53
C SER A 57 -5.40 -2.93 -20.15
N ASP A 58 -4.21 -3.06 -20.72
CA ASP A 58 -3.12 -2.10 -20.55
C ASP A 58 -3.34 -0.84 -21.40
N LYS A 59 -4.14 -0.94 -22.47
CA LYS A 59 -4.34 0.12 -23.48
C LYS A 59 -5.22 1.29 -23.03
N HIS A 60 -6.01 1.10 -21.98
CA HIS A 60 -6.94 2.11 -21.44
C HIS A 60 -6.85 2.19 -19.90
N GLY A 61 -5.78 1.67 -19.33
CA GLY A 61 -5.82 1.07 -17.98
C GLY A 61 -5.93 2.05 -16.82
N TRP A 62 -7.04 2.00 -16.10
CA TRP A 62 -7.19 2.42 -14.70
C TRP A 62 -6.43 1.47 -13.75
N SER A 63 -5.14 1.22 -14.03
CA SER A 63 -4.27 0.53 -13.07
C SER A 63 -3.51 1.59 -12.29
N THR A 64 -3.77 1.71 -11.00
CA THR A 64 -3.10 2.69 -10.13
C THR A 64 -2.91 2.05 -8.77
N GLY A 65 -1.89 2.50 -8.03
CA GLY A 65 -1.72 2.19 -6.62
C GLY A 65 -1.55 3.49 -5.85
N THR A 66 -2.32 3.71 -4.81
CA THR A 66 -2.23 4.92 -3.99
C THR A 66 -2.25 4.55 -2.52
N VAL A 67 -1.40 5.18 -1.72
CA VAL A 67 -1.49 5.16 -0.26
C VAL A 67 -1.89 6.55 0.24
N SER A 68 -2.93 6.56 1.07
CA SER A 68 -3.42 7.74 1.76
C SER A 68 -3.29 7.54 3.27
N ALA A 69 -3.04 8.63 4.02
CA ALA A 69 -3.20 8.64 5.46
C ALA A 69 -4.53 9.27 5.85
N LEU A 70 -5.12 8.79 6.92
CA LEU A 70 -6.18 9.50 7.61
C LEU A 70 -5.57 10.63 8.43
N ASP A 71 -5.99 11.86 8.12
CA ASP A 71 -5.79 13.01 8.99
C ASP A 71 -6.92 13.05 10.01
N SER A 72 -6.58 12.77 11.28
CA SER A 72 -7.56 12.73 12.37
C SER A 72 -8.12 14.10 12.72
N ASP A 73 -7.37 15.17 12.45
CA ASP A 73 -7.76 16.53 12.81
C ASP A 73 -8.65 17.14 11.72
N ALA A 74 -8.41 16.76 10.47
CA ALA A 74 -9.20 17.20 9.31
C ALA A 74 -10.34 16.25 8.93
N GLU A 75 -10.50 15.10 9.62
CA GLU A 75 -11.45 14.01 9.30
C GLU A 75 -11.41 13.56 7.83
N ASN A 76 -10.27 13.69 7.17
CA ASN A 76 -10.13 13.49 5.72
C ASN A 76 -8.93 12.62 5.36
N TRP A 77 -8.98 11.98 4.20
CA TRP A 77 -7.86 11.20 3.67
C TRP A 77 -6.96 12.08 2.80
N GLY A 78 -5.70 12.23 3.21
CA GLY A 78 -4.65 12.89 2.41
C GLY A 78 -3.80 11.86 1.68
N GLY A 79 -3.66 12.00 0.35
CA GLY A 79 -2.77 11.14 -0.43
C GLY A 79 -1.29 11.42 -0.09
N ILE A 80 -0.50 10.36 0.14
CA ILE A 80 0.93 10.49 0.50
C ILE A 80 1.81 10.02 -0.66
N VAL A 81 1.58 8.80 -1.14
CA VAL A 81 2.38 8.15 -2.18
C VAL A 81 1.46 7.54 -3.22
N SER A 82 1.83 7.64 -4.48
CA SER A 82 1.15 6.92 -5.56
C SER A 82 2.17 6.28 -6.50
N VAL A 83 1.75 5.21 -7.16
CA VAL A 83 2.45 4.58 -8.27
C VAL A 83 1.54 4.55 -9.49
N GLY A 84 2.17 4.79 -10.65
CA GLY A 84 1.48 4.87 -11.93
C GLY A 84 1.15 3.51 -12.51
N ASN A 85 0.46 3.55 -13.65
CA ASN A 85 0.01 2.37 -14.40
C ASN A 85 1.15 1.39 -14.72
N GLU A 86 2.29 1.88 -15.19
CA GLU A 86 3.42 1.03 -15.60
C GLU A 86 3.98 0.19 -14.45
N ASP A 87 4.07 0.76 -13.25
CA ASP A 87 4.59 0.06 -12.07
C ASP A 87 3.67 -1.07 -11.63
N VAL A 88 2.36 -0.84 -11.66
CA VAL A 88 1.35 -1.85 -11.30
C VAL A 88 1.27 -2.95 -12.35
N VAL A 89 1.35 -2.61 -13.64
CA VAL A 89 1.33 -3.57 -14.76
C VAL A 89 2.52 -4.54 -14.68
N ARG A 90 3.70 -4.06 -14.28
CA ARG A 90 4.92 -4.88 -14.17
C ARG A 90 4.87 -5.87 -13.01
N GLN A 91 4.16 -5.54 -11.93
CA GLN A 91 4.17 -6.32 -10.69
C GLN A 91 2.93 -7.20 -10.53
N VAL A 92 1.79 -6.79 -11.11
CA VAL A 92 0.52 -7.52 -10.99
C VAL A 92 0.17 -8.17 -12.33
N PRO A 93 0.14 -9.51 -12.40
CA PRO A 93 -0.25 -10.25 -13.60
C PRO A 93 -1.59 -9.80 -14.17
N SER A 94 -1.81 -10.03 -15.47
CA SER A 94 -3.06 -9.62 -16.09
C SER A 94 -4.25 -10.30 -15.40
N PRO A 95 -5.36 -9.60 -15.12
CA PRO A 95 -6.54 -10.22 -14.52
C PRO A 95 -7.16 -11.33 -15.41
N LYS A 96 -6.75 -11.43 -16.68
CA LYS A 96 -7.15 -12.52 -17.60
C LYS A 96 -6.49 -13.86 -17.23
N GLU A 97 -5.36 -13.84 -16.55
CA GLU A 97 -4.59 -15.03 -16.16
C GLU A 97 -5.20 -15.69 -14.94
N ARG A 98 -6.18 -16.59 -15.14
CA ARG A 98 -6.96 -17.18 -14.03
C ARG A 98 -6.15 -18.01 -13.04
N SER A 99 -4.96 -18.47 -13.39
CA SER A 99 -4.06 -19.25 -12.54
C SER A 99 -3.14 -18.39 -11.67
N ALA A 100 -3.06 -17.08 -11.90
CA ALA A 100 -2.22 -16.17 -11.13
C ALA A 100 -2.85 -15.83 -9.78
N ASP A 101 -2.02 -15.73 -8.74
CA ASP A 101 -2.45 -15.23 -7.44
C ASP A 101 -2.43 -13.70 -7.42
N HIS A 102 -3.51 -13.10 -7.95
CA HIS A 102 -3.66 -11.65 -8.01
C HIS A 102 -3.71 -11.01 -6.63
N ARG A 103 -4.23 -11.70 -5.62
CA ARG A 103 -4.31 -11.16 -4.27
C ARG A 103 -2.90 -11.00 -3.70
N ALA A 104 -2.08 -12.04 -3.73
CA ALA A 104 -0.71 -11.97 -3.26
C ALA A 104 0.11 -10.92 -4.03
N ALA A 105 -0.08 -10.82 -5.35
CA ALA A 105 0.59 -9.79 -6.16
C ALA A 105 0.20 -8.36 -5.76
N LEU A 106 -1.09 -8.11 -5.49
CA LEU A 106 -1.57 -6.80 -5.04
C LEU A 106 -1.12 -6.48 -3.60
N GLU A 107 -1.10 -7.47 -2.70
CA GLU A 107 -0.58 -7.33 -1.34
C GLU A 107 0.92 -6.97 -1.34
N ALA A 108 1.70 -7.54 -2.26
CA ALA A 108 3.12 -7.18 -2.42
C ALA A 108 3.30 -5.71 -2.88
N VAL A 109 2.46 -5.24 -3.82
CA VAL A 109 2.46 -3.83 -4.22
C VAL A 109 2.04 -2.93 -3.05
N ALA A 110 1.03 -3.33 -2.27
CA ALA A 110 0.58 -2.60 -1.09
C ALA A 110 1.70 -2.47 -0.05
N ALA A 111 2.40 -3.56 0.27
CA ALA A 111 3.53 -3.55 1.20
C ALA A 111 4.61 -2.57 0.76
N GLY A 112 5.01 -2.59 -0.52
CA GLY A 112 5.99 -1.65 -1.06
C GLY A 112 5.54 -0.19 -1.02
N LEU A 113 4.24 0.08 -1.18
CA LEU A 113 3.69 1.42 -1.03
C LEU A 113 3.64 1.88 0.42
N PHE A 114 3.27 1.00 1.36
CA PHE A 114 3.28 1.30 2.79
C PHE A 114 4.68 1.61 3.29
N GLU A 115 5.70 0.85 2.90
CA GLU A 115 7.08 1.15 3.26
C GLU A 115 7.51 2.55 2.78
N ARG A 116 7.15 2.93 1.55
CA ARG A 116 7.44 4.27 1.03
C ARG A 116 6.69 5.34 1.80
N ALA A 117 5.41 5.15 2.07
CA ALA A 117 4.60 6.09 2.83
C ALA A 117 5.12 6.27 4.26
N ILE A 118 5.50 5.18 4.93
CA ILE A 118 6.09 5.21 6.27
C ILE A 118 7.39 6.01 6.26
N ARG A 119 8.29 5.79 5.28
CA ARG A 119 9.52 6.58 5.16
C ARG A 119 9.27 8.09 4.99
N VAL A 120 8.23 8.46 4.23
CA VAL A 120 7.83 9.87 4.08
C VAL A 120 7.31 10.43 5.41
N LEU A 121 6.50 9.68 6.14
CA LEU A 121 5.94 10.12 7.42
C LEU A 121 6.94 10.14 8.57
N THR A 122 8.05 9.41 8.47
CA THR A 122 9.14 9.45 9.45
C THR A 122 9.92 10.78 9.41
N VAL A 123 9.86 11.53 8.30
CA VAL A 123 10.62 12.79 8.13
C VAL A 123 9.77 14.05 8.28
N VAL A 124 8.48 13.92 8.62
CA VAL A 124 7.53 15.02 8.76
C VAL A 124 7.09 15.09 10.23
N ASP A 125 7.52 16.12 10.97
CA ASP A 125 7.11 16.36 12.37
C ASP A 125 5.65 16.84 12.50
#